data_AF-A0A6N7IX62-F1
#
_entry.id   AF-A0A6N7IX62-F1
#
_cell.length_a   1.000
_cell.length_b   1.000
_cell.length_c   1.000
_cell.angle_alpha   90.00
_cell.angle_beta   90.00
_cell.angle_gamma   90.00
#
_symmetry.space_group_name_H-M   'P 1'
#
loop_
_entity.id
_entity.type
_entity.pdbx_description
1 polymer ?
#
loop_
_entity_poly.entity_id
_entity_poly.type
_entity_poly.pdbx_seq_one_letter_code
_entity_poly.pdbx_strand_id
1 'polypeptide(L)'
;MKYTFFAFIAICLLLSGCQTEMKSSDTTTKKTELVISAAASLQDALKEIESAFNDEHPNVTLTNNFGSSGALKQQIAQGAKADLFFS
;
A
#
# COMPACT_ATOMS: atom_id res chain seq x y z
N MET A 1 -21.48 29.27 36.45
CA MET A 1 -21.71 29.23 34.99
C MET A 1 -20.49 28.83 34.16
N LYS A 2 -19.24 29.04 34.63
CA LYS A 2 -18.02 28.51 33.96
C LYS A 2 -17.87 26.98 34.05
N TYR A 3 -18.17 26.38 35.19
CA TYR A 3 -18.03 24.93 35.41
C TYR A 3 -19.10 24.09 34.70
N THR A 4 -20.30 24.64 34.51
CA THR A 4 -21.38 24.00 33.72
C THR A 4 -21.02 23.90 32.25
N PHE A 5 -20.25 24.85 31.70
CA PHE A 5 -19.76 24.80 30.32
C PHE A 5 -18.66 23.75 30.15
N PHE A 6 -17.75 23.65 31.13
CA PHE A 6 -16.70 22.62 31.15
C PHE A 6 -17.24 21.19 31.31
N ALA A 7 -18.30 21.02 32.11
CA ALA A 7 -18.95 19.72 32.30
C ALA A 7 -19.65 19.21 31.02
N PHE A 8 -20.20 20.12 30.20
CA PHE A 8 -20.88 19.76 28.95
C PHE A 8 -19.91 19.29 27.86
N ILE A 9 -18.72 19.89 27.79
CA ILE A 9 -17.64 19.48 26.87
C ILE A 9 -17.09 18.09 27.22
N ALA A 10 -16.97 17.76 28.51
CA ALA A 10 -16.47 16.46 28.95
C ALA A 10 -17.44 15.31 28.64
N ILE A 11 -18.75 15.56 28.60
CA ILE A 11 -19.76 14.54 28.34
C ILE A 11 -19.86 14.18 26.84
N CYS A 12 -19.61 15.15 25.95
CA CYS A 12 -19.58 14.91 24.50
C CYS A 12 -18.38 14.05 24.07
N LEU A 13 -17.26 14.11 24.80
CA LEU A 13 -16.05 13.31 24.52
C LEU A 13 -16.23 11.82 24.80
N LEU A 14 -17.19 11.43 25.66
CA LEU A 14 -17.44 10.04 26.04
C LEU A 14 -18.36 9.29 25.06
N LEU A 15 -19.02 9.99 24.13
CA LEU A 15 -20.01 9.40 23.21
C LEU A 15 -19.43 9.01 21.83
N SER A 16 -18.17 9.35 21.55
CA SER A 16 -17.52 9.00 20.26
C SER A 16 -16.87 7.60 20.24
N GLY A 17 -17.10 6.79 21.27
CA GLY A 17 -16.40 5.52 21.51
C GLY A 17 -17.06 4.24 20.96
N CYS A 18 -17.97 4.32 19.99
CA CYS A 18 -18.59 3.12 19.42
C CYS A 18 -18.60 3.20 17.89
N GLN A 19 -17.48 2.84 17.27
CA GLN A 19 -17.46 2.43 15.87
C GLN A 19 -17.39 0.90 15.85
N THR A 20 -18.56 0.28 15.76
CA THR A 20 -18.71 -1.15 15.50
C THR A 20 -18.12 -1.45 14.14
N GLU A 21 -16.95 -2.08 14.10
CA GLU A 21 -16.37 -2.61 12.87
C GLU A 21 -17.22 -3.78 12.37
N MET A 22 -18.16 -3.47 11.49
CA MET A 22 -18.89 -4.45 10.69
C MET A 22 -17.91 -5.00 9.65
N LYS A 23 -17.15 -6.03 10.03
CA LYS A 23 -16.25 -6.74 9.14
C LYS A 23 -17.08 -7.65 8.23
N SER A 24 -17.68 -7.06 7.20
CA SER A 24 -18.27 -7.81 6.08
C SER A 24 -17.16 -8.67 5.49
N SER A 25 -17.28 -9.99 5.68
CA SER A 25 -16.50 -10.98 4.94
C SER A 25 -16.99 -10.96 3.50
N ASP A 26 -16.47 -10.00 2.75
CA ASP A 26 -16.65 -9.95 1.32
C ASP A 26 -15.65 -10.94 0.72
N THR A 27 -16.15 -12.00 0.10
CA THR A 27 -15.35 -12.91 -0.72
C THR A 27 -15.06 -12.22 -2.06
N THR A 28 -14.55 -11.00 -1.99
CA THR A 28 -14.07 -10.23 -3.12
C THR A 28 -12.60 -10.58 -3.24
N THR A 29 -12.23 -11.25 -4.33
CA THR A 29 -10.85 -11.57 -4.68
C THR A 29 -9.99 -10.33 -4.43
N LYS A 30 -9.22 -10.34 -3.33
CA LYS A 30 -8.55 -9.15 -2.84
C LYS A 30 -7.55 -8.73 -3.91
N LYS A 31 -7.76 -7.54 -4.48
CA LYS A 31 -6.83 -6.99 -5.46
C LYS A 31 -5.52 -6.69 -4.73
N THR A 32 -4.44 -7.35 -5.17
CA THR A 32 -3.12 -7.22 -4.57
C THR A 32 -2.27 -6.34 -5.47
N GLU A 33 -1.55 -5.38 -4.91
CA GLU A 33 -0.58 -4.57 -5.66
C GLU A 33 0.83 -4.92 -5.21
N LEU A 34 1.72 -5.19 -6.17
CA LEU A 34 3.14 -5.42 -5.95
C LEU A 34 3.94 -4.30 -6.62
N VAL A 35 4.85 -3.69 -5.85
CA VAL A 35 5.75 -2.64 -6.33
C VAL A 35 7.11 -3.26 -6.62
N ILE A 36 7.53 -3.20 -7.88
CA ILE A 36 8.79 -3.77 -8.36
C ILE A 36 9.76 -2.61 -8.63
N SER A 37 10.86 -2.54 -7.88
CA SER A 37 11.96 -1.63 -8.20
C SER A 37 13.05 -2.42 -8.94
N ALA A 38 13.41 -2.02 -10.16
CA ALA A 38 14.33 -2.78 -10.98
C ALA A 38 15.34 -1.92 -11.73
N ALA A 39 16.56 -2.44 -11.89
CA ALA A 39 17.57 -1.84 -12.76
C ALA A 39 16.99 -1.63 -14.17
N ALA A 40 17.22 -0.45 -14.75
CA ALA A 40 16.68 -0.11 -16.07
C ALA A 40 17.08 -1.11 -17.18
N SER A 41 18.24 -1.76 -17.06
CA SER A 41 18.71 -2.80 -17.99
C SER A 41 17.86 -4.07 -17.98
N LEU A 42 17.00 -4.27 -16.99
CA LEU A 42 16.11 -5.43 -16.87
C LEU A 42 14.70 -5.15 -17.41
N GLN A 43 14.42 -3.94 -17.90
CA GLN A 43 13.07 -3.51 -18.24
C GLN A 43 12.40 -4.41 -19.28
N ASP A 44 13.09 -4.78 -20.35
CA ASP A 44 12.49 -5.57 -21.43
C ASP A 44 12.20 -7.00 -20.97
N ALA A 45 13.14 -7.62 -20.25
CA ALA A 45 12.95 -8.95 -19.67
C ALA A 45 11.77 -8.96 -18.67
N LEU A 46 11.65 -7.93 -17.83
CA LEU A 46 10.55 -7.83 -16.87
C LEU A 46 9.20 -7.62 -17.57
N LYS A 47 9.13 -6.84 -18.66
CA LYS A 47 7.88 -6.71 -19.44
C LYS A 47 7.39 -8.05 -20.00
N GLU A 48 8.30 -8.89 -20.49
CA GLU A 48 7.95 -10.23 -20.97
C GLU A 48 7.37 -11.10 -19.84
N ILE A 49 8.02 -11.08 -18.67
CA ILE A 49 7.57 -11.81 -17.47
C ILE A 49 6.22 -11.25 -16.98
N GLU A 50 6.06 -9.93 -16.93
CA GLU A 50 4.83 -9.26 -16.49
C GLU A 50 3.62 -9.67 -17.34
N SER A 51 3.79 -9.81 -18.65
CA SER A 51 2.71 -10.28 -19.53
C SER A 51 2.24 -11.67 -19.14
N ALA A 52 3.16 -12.62 -18.97
CA ALA A 52 2.82 -13.99 -18.58
C ALA A 52 2.22 -14.05 -17.16
N PHE A 53 2.78 -13.28 -16.23
CA PHE A 53 2.31 -13.23 -14.84
C PHE A 53 0.89 -12.67 -14.73
N ASN A 54 0.56 -11.61 -15.49
CA ASN A 54 -0.77 -11.00 -15.44
C ASN A 54 -1.87 -11.92 -15.98
N ASP A 55 -1.54 -12.79 -16.95
CA ASP A 55 -2.47 -13.79 -17.49
C ASP A 55 -2.81 -14.85 -16.43
N GLU A 56 -1.84 -15.27 -15.62
CA GLU A 56 -2.03 -16.24 -14.54
C GLU A 56 -2.62 -15.63 -13.25
N HIS A 57 -2.41 -14.33 -13.03
CA HIS A 57 -2.77 -13.63 -11.80
C HIS A 57 -3.56 -12.33 -12.05
N PRO A 58 -4.79 -12.41 -12.58
CA PRO A 58 -5.57 -11.23 -12.98
C PRO A 58 -5.99 -10.32 -11.81
N ASN A 59 -5.91 -10.81 -10.57
CA ASN A 59 -6.19 -10.05 -9.35
C ASN A 59 -4.95 -9.35 -8.77
N VAL A 60 -3.79 -9.49 -9.40
CA VAL A 60 -2.56 -8.80 -9.00
C VAL A 60 -2.28 -7.65 -9.97
N THR A 61 -1.84 -6.52 -9.44
CA THR A 61 -1.38 -5.36 -10.22
C THR A 61 0.09 -5.14 -9.92
N LEU A 62 0.89 -5.05 -10.98
CA LEU A 62 2.33 -4.80 -10.88
C LEU A 62 2.59 -3.31 -11.16
N THR A 63 3.30 -2.66 -10.25
CA THR A 63 3.70 -1.25 -10.35
C THR A 63 5.22 -1.18 -10.40
N ASN A 64 5.78 -0.73 -11.52
CA ASN A 64 7.23 -0.77 -11.72
C ASN A 64 7.89 0.59 -11.48
N ASN A 65 9.08 0.56 -10.88
CA ASN A 65 9.99 1.67 -10.71
C ASN A 65 11.36 1.29 -11.31
N PHE A 66 11.64 1.75 -12.52
CA PHE A 66 12.90 1.48 -13.20
C PHE A 66 13.90 2.61 -12.97
N GLY A 67 15.15 2.27 -12.66
CA GLY A 67 16.19 3.26 -12.39
C GLY A 67 17.59 2.67 -12.31
N SER A 68 18.58 3.48 -11.90
CA SER A 68 19.91 2.94 -11.58
C SER A 68 19.84 2.19 -10.25
N SER A 69 20.47 1.02 -10.16
CA SER A 69 20.35 0.15 -8.99
C SER A 69 20.84 0.84 -7.70
N GLY A 70 21.86 1.70 -7.81
CA GLY A 70 22.35 2.51 -6.68
C GLY A 70 21.31 3.52 -6.18
N ALA A 71 20.64 4.24 -7.08
CA ALA A 71 19.59 5.20 -6.70
C ALA A 71 18.36 4.50 -6.11
N LEU A 72 17.92 3.39 -6.73
CA LEU A 72 16.80 2.59 -6.23
C LEU A 72 17.09 2.04 -4.83
N LYS A 73 18.30 1.51 -4.61
CA LYS A 73 18.73 1.04 -3.28
C LYS A 73 18.70 2.16 -2.24
N GLN A 74 19.15 3.36 -2.59
CA GLN A 74 19.09 4.53 -1.71
C GLN A 74 17.63 4.91 -1.40
N GLN A 75 16.76 4.94 -2.39
CA GLN A 75 15.33 5.21 -2.21
C GLN A 75 14.69 4.18 -1.27
N ILE A 76 14.94 2.89 -1.47
CA ILE A 76 14.43 1.82 -0.59
C ILE A 76 14.95 1.98 0.83
N ALA A 77 16.25 2.28 1.01
CA ALA A 77 16.83 2.55 2.32
C ALA A 77 16.24 3.81 3.00
N GLN A 78 15.72 4.76 2.21
CA GLN A 78 15.01 5.95 2.69
C GLN A 78 13.50 5.72 2.90
N GLY A 79 13.02 4.49 2.72
CA GLY A 79 11.62 4.12 2.98
C GLY A 79 10.71 4.14 1.75
N ALA A 80 11.26 4.23 0.53
CA ALA A 80 10.47 4.00 -0.66
C ALA A 80 9.92 2.56 -0.66
N LYS A 81 8.65 2.39 -1.01
CA LYS A 81 8.01 1.08 -1.12
C LYS A 81 8.63 0.27 -2.25
N ALA A 82 9.02 -0.96 -1.95
CA ALA A 82 9.38 -1.97 -2.94
C ALA A 82 9.10 -3.35 -2.33
N ASP A 83 8.28 -4.14 -3.00
CA ASP A 83 8.00 -5.52 -2.63
C ASP A 83 9.03 -6.48 -3.26
N LEU A 84 9.52 -6.13 -4.45
CA LEU A 84 10.64 -6.79 -5.11
C LEU A 84 11.70 -5.76 -5.54
N PHE A 85 12.97 -6.15 -5.43
CA PHE A 85 14.11 -5.35 -5.90
C PHE A 85 15.04 -6.19 -6.78
N PHE A 86 15.25 -5.76 -8.02
CA PHE A 86 16.20 -6.37 -8.97
C PHE A 86 17.31 -5.37 -9.31
N SER A 87 18.57 -5.76 -9.21
CA SER A 87 19.74 -4.88 -9.34
C SER A 87 20.75 -5.40 -10.35
#